data_AF-A0A2G9H6V8-F1
#
_entry.id   AF-A0A2G9H6V8-F1
#
_cell.length_a   1.000
_cell.length_b   1.000
_cell.length_c   1.000
_cell.angle_alpha   90.00
_cell.angle_beta   90.00
_cell.angle_gamma   90.00
#
_symmetry.space_group_name_H-M   'P 1'
#
loop_
_entity.id
_entity.type
_entity.pdbx_description
1 polymer ?
#
loop_
_entity_poly.entity_id
_entity_poly.type
_entity_poly.pdbx_seq_one_letter_code
_entity_poly.pdbx_strand_id
1 'polypeptide(L)'
;MATSYFLSLKPLSLPPLSYPFRASTLTTHELALTTNFPHPKSHSFPKIPLSSFNNNNNAPSETECPVPLDQQPINEYQALSNSFPFSWASSDVVEYSSRLFVTGACFALLVGLPVSWFGSVGPKDEPIRLVLAAASSGIFVVILAVVRMYLGWAYVGNRLLSATVEYEETGWYDGQIWVKTAEVLARDRLLGSFSVKPVLGRLKNTLIVLGTSLFICIVLLINSDISQKTSYISSDETQGRAIPGVYNDESARNFEPDAFCGESLVP
;
A
#
# COMPACT_ATOMS: atom_id res chain seq x y z
N MET A 1 -1.84 71.28 -9.32
CA MET A 1 -0.68 70.42 -9.64
C MET A 1 -1.20 68.99 -9.53
N ALA A 2 -1.72 68.35 -10.59
CA ALA A 2 -0.96 67.75 -11.70
C ALA A 2 0.21 66.94 -11.12
N THR A 3 0.24 65.61 -11.18
CA THR A 3 0.37 64.84 -12.44
C THR A 3 -0.07 63.38 -12.28
N SER A 4 -0.99 62.95 -13.15
CA SER A 4 -1.15 61.58 -13.62
C SER A 4 -0.19 61.35 -14.78
N TYR A 5 0.53 60.22 -14.78
CA TYR A 5 1.17 59.68 -15.98
C TYR A 5 0.90 58.18 -16.09
N PHE A 6 -0.07 57.86 -16.95
CA PHE A 6 -0.13 56.63 -17.71
C PHE A 6 1.10 56.52 -18.63
N LEU A 7 1.41 55.29 -19.06
CA LEU A 7 2.20 54.81 -20.21
C LEU A 7 3.11 53.65 -19.75
N SER A 8 3.31 52.53 -20.44
CA SER A 8 2.87 52.02 -21.73
C SER A 8 3.35 50.57 -21.75
N LEU A 9 2.44 49.59 -21.83
CA LEU A 9 2.81 48.20 -22.09
C LEU A 9 3.23 48.08 -23.55
N LYS A 10 4.52 47.84 -23.81
CA LYS A 10 5.04 47.55 -25.14
C LYS A 10 5.26 46.04 -25.28
N PRO A 11 4.60 45.37 -26.24
CA PRO A 11 4.73 43.93 -26.44
C PRO A 11 6.06 43.60 -27.13
N LEU A 12 6.77 42.59 -26.63
CA LEU A 12 7.95 42.04 -27.29
C LEU A 12 7.49 41.19 -28.50
N SER A 13 7.94 41.57 -29.68
CA SER A 13 7.69 40.92 -30.96
C SER A 13 8.41 39.56 -31.07
N LEU A 14 7.65 38.51 -31.40
CA LEU A 14 8.17 37.22 -31.89
C LEU A 14 8.51 37.32 -33.39
N PRO A 15 9.62 36.73 -33.88
CA PRO A 15 9.85 36.55 -35.31
C PRO A 15 9.05 35.34 -35.87
N PRO A 16 8.66 35.37 -37.16
CA PRO A 16 7.84 34.32 -37.76
C PRO A 16 8.72 33.17 -38.25
N LEU A 17 8.36 31.93 -37.90
CA LEU A 17 8.82 30.73 -38.61
C LEU A 17 7.63 30.08 -39.30
N SER A 18 7.53 30.40 -40.58
CA SER A 18 6.66 29.81 -41.58
C SER A 18 7.25 28.50 -42.10
N TYR A 19 6.58 27.37 -41.89
CA TYR A 19 6.72 26.18 -42.74
C TYR A 19 5.37 25.46 -42.89
N PRO A 20 5.13 24.80 -44.03
CA PRO A 20 3.79 24.65 -44.57
C PRO A 20 3.04 23.42 -44.05
N PHE A 21 1.73 23.62 -43.93
CA PHE A 21 0.70 22.62 -43.81
C PHE A 21 0.68 21.74 -45.08
N ARG A 22 0.85 20.42 -44.94
CA ARG A 22 0.46 19.45 -45.97
C ARG A 22 -0.64 18.56 -45.43
N ALA A 23 -1.85 18.83 -45.88
CA ALA A 23 -3.00 17.97 -45.69
C ALA A 23 -2.98 16.83 -46.71
N SER A 24 -3.27 15.61 -46.26
CA SER A 24 -3.73 14.52 -47.11
C SER A 24 -4.66 13.61 -46.31
N THR A 25 -5.95 13.86 -46.53
CA THR A 25 -7.04 12.91 -46.84
C THR A 25 -7.12 11.54 -46.15
N LEU A 26 -8.37 11.29 -45.74
CA LEU A 26 -8.99 10.18 -45.03
C LEU A 26 -9.51 9.13 -46.03
N THR A 27 -9.28 7.83 -45.76
CA THR A 27 -10.15 6.68 -46.15
C THR A 27 -9.72 5.44 -45.34
N THR A 28 -10.47 5.01 -44.32
CA THR A 28 -11.54 3.97 -44.24
C THR A 28 -11.12 2.49 -44.26
N HIS A 29 -11.53 1.78 -43.19
CA HIS A 29 -11.79 0.35 -42.96
C HIS A 29 -10.67 -0.70 -43.12
N GLU A 30 -10.34 -1.40 -42.03
CA GLU A 30 -10.71 -2.81 -41.85
C GLU A 30 -10.58 -3.26 -40.38
N LEU A 31 -11.51 -4.14 -39.99
CA LEU A 31 -11.62 -4.80 -38.70
C LEU A 31 -10.75 -6.06 -38.72
N ALA A 32 -9.77 -6.17 -37.84
CA ALA A 32 -9.08 -7.43 -37.55
C ALA A 32 -8.92 -7.59 -36.04
N LEU A 33 -9.68 -8.54 -35.49
CA LEU A 33 -9.57 -9.07 -34.14
C LEU A 33 -8.24 -9.83 -34.00
N THR A 34 -7.30 -9.29 -33.24
CA THR A 34 -6.17 -10.05 -32.70
C THR A 34 -6.00 -9.71 -31.22
N THR A 35 -6.18 -10.73 -30.40
CA THR A 35 -5.98 -10.74 -28.95
C THR A 35 -4.51 -10.47 -28.63
N ASN A 36 -4.19 -9.26 -28.18
CA ASN A 36 -2.90 -8.91 -27.61
C ASN A 36 -3.10 -8.45 -26.17
N PHE A 37 -2.54 -9.22 -25.24
CA PHE A 37 -2.38 -8.85 -23.84
C PHE A 37 -1.65 -7.49 -23.76
N PRO A 38 -2.16 -6.49 -23.02
CA PRO A 38 -1.45 -5.24 -22.86
C PRO A 38 -0.26 -5.44 -21.92
N HIS A 39 0.93 -5.48 -22.50
CA HIS A 39 2.18 -5.14 -21.81
C HIS A 39 2.00 -3.76 -21.13
N PRO A 40 2.33 -3.59 -19.84
CA PRO A 40 2.31 -2.27 -19.24
C PRO A 40 3.36 -1.39 -19.92
N LYS A 41 2.91 -0.25 -20.45
CA LYS A 41 3.77 0.79 -21.01
C LYS A 41 4.70 1.27 -19.90
N SER A 42 5.97 0.91 -20.01
CA SER A 42 7.05 1.48 -19.21
C SER A 42 7.10 2.98 -19.49
N HIS A 43 6.63 3.77 -18.53
CA HIS A 43 6.92 5.19 -18.51
C HIS A 43 8.41 5.33 -18.19
N SER A 44 9.17 5.68 -19.23
CA SER A 44 10.58 5.98 -19.17
C SER A 44 10.81 7.16 -18.21
N PHE A 45 11.31 6.86 -17.01
CA PHE A 45 12.13 7.81 -16.27
C PHE A 45 13.26 8.31 -17.17
N PRO A 46 13.76 9.55 -17.00
CA PRO A 46 14.92 10.01 -17.73
C PRO A 46 16.08 9.05 -17.45
N LYS A 47 16.39 8.21 -18.45
CA LYS A 47 17.59 7.40 -18.45
C LYS A 47 18.76 8.37 -18.40
N ILE A 48 19.50 8.35 -17.31
CA ILE A 48 20.86 8.88 -17.29
C ILE A 48 21.56 8.20 -18.47
N PRO A 49 22.16 8.94 -19.41
CA PRO A 49 22.79 8.32 -20.56
C PRO A 49 23.90 7.39 -20.06
N LEU A 50 23.71 6.09 -20.30
CA LEU A 50 24.75 5.09 -20.13
C LEU A 50 25.78 5.36 -21.23
N SER A 51 26.79 6.16 -20.91
CA SER A 51 28.02 6.15 -21.70
C SER A 51 28.63 4.76 -21.54
N SER A 52 28.71 4.04 -22.66
CA SER A 52 29.58 2.88 -22.84
C SER A 52 30.91 3.15 -22.14
N PHE A 53 31.31 2.24 -21.24
CA PHE A 53 32.63 2.25 -20.59
C PHE A 53 33.69 2.08 -21.68
N ASN A 54 34.08 3.20 -22.28
CA ASN A 54 35.28 3.28 -23.08
C ASN A 54 36.42 3.60 -22.11
N ASN A 55 37.35 2.66 -22.01
CA ASN A 55 38.53 2.73 -21.17
C ASN A 55 39.47 3.84 -21.68
N ASN A 56 39.21 5.08 -21.26
CA ASN A 56 40.06 6.23 -21.52
C ASN A 56 40.44 6.87 -20.17
N ASN A 57 41.73 6.78 -19.85
CA ASN A 57 42.37 7.12 -18.58
C ASN A 57 42.39 8.62 -18.21
N ASN A 58 41.32 9.38 -18.39
CA ASN A 58 41.26 10.78 -17.94
C ASN A 58 39.84 11.16 -17.49
N ALA A 59 39.41 10.62 -16.35
CA ALA A 59 38.26 11.13 -15.58
C ALA A 59 38.79 11.89 -14.34
N PRO A 60 38.13 12.97 -13.89
CA PRO A 60 38.55 13.65 -12.67
C PRO A 60 38.41 12.66 -11.52
N SER A 61 39.47 12.50 -10.74
CA SER A 61 39.62 11.51 -9.66
C SER A 61 38.29 11.14 -9.00
N GLU A 62 37.70 10.01 -9.41
CA GLU A 62 36.78 9.29 -8.53
C GLU A 62 37.58 9.07 -7.26
N THR A 63 37.15 9.70 -6.17
CA THR A 63 37.84 9.61 -4.89
C THR A 63 38.04 8.13 -4.61
N GLU A 64 39.29 7.70 -4.48
CA GLU A 64 39.71 6.29 -4.35
C GLU A 64 39.04 5.70 -3.10
N CYS A 65 37.81 5.20 -3.26
CA CYS A 65 37.00 4.69 -2.18
C CYS A 65 37.43 3.24 -1.92
N PRO A 66 37.91 2.91 -0.71
CA PRO A 66 38.32 1.54 -0.38
C PRO A 66 37.13 0.59 -0.21
N VAL A 67 35.91 1.14 -0.11
CA VAL A 67 34.67 0.40 0.10
C VAL A 67 34.26 -0.37 -1.17
N PRO A 68 34.09 -1.70 -1.11
CA PRO A 68 33.58 -2.50 -2.21
C PRO A 68 32.25 -1.96 -2.75
N LEU A 69 32.08 -2.00 -4.08
CA LEU A 69 30.93 -1.38 -4.75
C LEU A 69 29.59 -1.80 -4.15
N ASP A 70 29.39 -3.08 -3.84
CA ASP A 70 28.11 -3.59 -3.31
C ASP A 70 27.77 -3.06 -1.90
N GLN A 71 28.78 -2.63 -1.15
CA GLN A 71 28.64 -2.10 0.22
C GLN A 71 28.59 -0.56 0.23
N GLN A 72 28.62 0.08 -0.94
CA GLN A 72 28.48 1.53 -1.01
C GLN A 72 27.00 1.91 -0.81
N PRO A 73 26.69 2.87 0.08
CA PRO A 73 25.32 3.28 0.38
C PRO A 73 24.50 3.70 -0.85
N ILE A 74 25.16 4.27 -1.87
CA ILE A 74 24.53 4.66 -3.14
C ILE A 74 24.07 3.44 -3.96
N ASN A 75 24.86 2.37 -3.97
CA ASN A 75 24.55 1.14 -4.71
C ASN A 75 23.51 0.33 -3.95
N GLU A 76 23.58 0.27 -2.62
CA GLU A 76 22.51 -0.27 -1.77
C GLU A 76 21.17 0.43 -2.02
N TYR A 77 21.18 1.76 -2.14
CA TYR A 77 20.00 2.55 -2.48
C TYR A 77 19.42 2.18 -3.84
N GLN A 78 20.26 2.09 -4.87
CA GLN A 78 19.81 1.74 -6.21
C GLN A 78 19.24 0.31 -6.25
N ALA A 79 19.93 -0.64 -5.63
CA ALA A 79 19.48 -2.02 -5.51
C ALA A 79 18.12 -2.10 -4.78
N LEU A 80 17.98 -1.39 -3.65
CA LEU A 80 16.72 -1.32 -2.91
C LEU A 80 15.61 -0.72 -3.76
N SER A 81 15.85 0.43 -4.40
CA SER A 81 14.83 1.15 -5.18
C SER A 81 14.30 0.37 -6.38
N ASN A 82 15.09 -0.58 -6.91
CA ASN A 82 14.71 -1.46 -8.01
C ASN A 82 14.09 -2.77 -7.54
N SER A 83 14.35 -3.19 -6.30
CA SER A 83 13.87 -4.45 -5.76
C SER A 83 12.37 -4.43 -5.42
N PHE A 84 11.73 -5.59 -5.50
CA PHE A 84 10.37 -5.79 -5.01
C PHE A 84 10.39 -5.99 -3.48
N PRO A 85 9.46 -5.41 -2.69
CA PRO A 85 8.38 -4.49 -3.09
C PRO A 85 8.77 -2.99 -3.00
N PHE A 86 10.04 -2.69 -2.71
CA PHE A 86 10.51 -1.33 -2.40
C PHE A 86 10.38 -0.35 -3.57
N SER A 87 10.43 -0.83 -4.82
CA SER A 87 10.19 -0.05 -6.04
C SER A 87 8.78 0.54 -6.13
N TRP A 88 7.82 0.01 -5.37
CA TRP A 88 6.46 0.56 -5.34
C TRP A 88 6.44 1.91 -4.62
N ALA A 89 7.24 2.05 -3.56
CA ALA A 89 7.28 3.26 -2.75
C ALA A 89 7.98 4.43 -3.47
N SER A 90 8.90 4.15 -4.40
CA SER A 90 9.54 5.15 -5.26
C SER A 90 8.68 5.55 -6.47
N SER A 91 7.62 4.82 -6.78
CA SER A 91 6.71 5.11 -7.90
C SER A 91 5.75 6.27 -7.59
N ASP A 92 4.99 6.67 -8.61
CA ASP A 92 3.95 7.70 -8.47
C ASP A 92 2.88 7.30 -7.43
N VAL A 93 2.18 8.29 -6.86
CA VAL A 93 1.19 8.08 -5.79
C VAL A 93 0.03 7.19 -6.21
N VAL A 94 -0.43 7.32 -7.46
CA VAL A 94 -1.55 6.53 -7.99
C VAL A 94 -1.12 5.09 -8.20
N GLU A 95 0.05 4.88 -8.80
CA GLU A 95 0.59 3.54 -9.02
C GLU A 95 0.88 2.83 -7.70
N TYR A 96 1.51 3.51 -6.75
CA TYR A 96 1.77 2.99 -5.41
C TYR A 96 0.48 2.56 -4.70
N SER A 97 -0.52 3.45 -4.64
CA SER A 97 -1.78 3.19 -3.95
C SER A 97 -2.60 2.08 -4.61
N SER A 98 -2.62 2.02 -5.94
CA SER A 98 -3.31 0.94 -6.67
C SER A 98 -2.68 -0.43 -6.39
N ARG A 99 -1.34 -0.53 -6.38
CA ARG A 99 -0.64 -1.79 -6.07
C ARG A 99 -0.91 -2.26 -4.63
N LEU A 100 -0.93 -1.33 -3.67
CA LEU A 100 -1.32 -1.63 -2.29
C LEU A 100 -2.77 -2.12 -2.21
N PHE A 101 -3.68 -1.42 -2.87
CA PHE A 101 -5.10 -1.78 -2.86
C PHE A 101 -5.35 -3.15 -3.49
N VAL A 102 -4.75 -3.43 -4.66
CA VAL A 102 -4.85 -4.74 -5.32
C VAL A 102 -4.29 -5.84 -4.43
N THR A 103 -3.15 -5.61 -3.78
CA THR A 103 -2.55 -6.58 -2.85
C THR A 103 -3.50 -6.84 -1.67
N GLY A 104 -4.00 -5.78 -1.02
CA GLY A 104 -4.94 -5.90 0.09
C GLY A 104 -6.25 -6.57 -0.30
N ALA A 105 -6.83 -6.23 -1.45
CA ALA A 105 -8.05 -6.84 -1.97
C ALA A 105 -7.85 -8.33 -2.30
N CYS A 106 -6.71 -8.70 -2.88
CA CYS A 106 -6.37 -10.09 -3.16
C CYS A 106 -6.32 -10.91 -1.87
N PHE A 107 -5.63 -10.43 -0.83
CA PHE A 107 -5.58 -11.13 0.47
C PHE A 107 -6.95 -11.13 1.18
N ALA A 108 -7.70 -10.04 1.10
CA ALA A 108 -9.05 -9.98 1.66
C ALA A 108 -10.00 -11.00 1.01
N LEU A 109 -9.93 -11.19 -0.32
CA LEU A 109 -10.80 -12.11 -1.04
C LEU A 109 -10.33 -13.57 -0.93
N LEU A 110 -9.03 -13.84 -1.04
CA LEU A 110 -8.50 -15.21 -1.06
C LEU A 110 -8.34 -15.82 0.32
N VAL A 111 -8.06 -14.99 1.34
CA VAL A 111 -7.82 -15.46 2.72
C VAL A 111 -8.91 -14.93 3.65
N GLY A 112 -9.18 -13.63 3.61
CA GLY A 112 -10.16 -13.00 4.49
C GLY A 112 -11.57 -13.55 4.32
N LEU A 113 -12.02 -13.74 3.08
CA LEU A 113 -13.38 -14.17 2.78
C LEU A 113 -13.63 -15.64 3.19
N PRO A 114 -12.77 -16.63 2.84
CA PRO A 114 -12.94 -17.99 3.35
C PRO A 114 -12.89 -18.04 4.89
N VAL A 115 -11.93 -17.36 5.51
CA VAL A 115 -11.79 -17.36 6.98
C VAL A 115 -13.01 -16.77 7.67
N SER A 116 -13.53 -15.65 7.17
CA SER A 116 -14.74 -15.02 7.73
C SER A 116 -16.01 -15.84 7.45
N TRP A 117 -16.09 -16.51 6.31
CA TRP A 117 -17.21 -17.39 5.98
C TRP A 117 -17.26 -18.62 6.90
N PHE A 118 -16.13 -19.32 7.08
CA PHE A 118 -16.06 -20.49 7.98
C PHE A 118 -16.19 -20.12 9.46
N GLY A 119 -15.72 -18.92 9.85
CA GLY A 119 -15.81 -18.44 11.22
C GLY A 119 -17.19 -17.89 11.62
N SER A 120 -18.09 -17.65 10.66
CA SER A 120 -19.42 -17.12 10.95
C SER A 120 -20.36 -18.23 11.43
N VAL A 121 -20.40 -18.44 12.75
CA VAL A 121 -21.38 -19.30 13.42
C VAL A 121 -22.59 -18.43 13.81
N GLY A 122 -23.39 -18.01 12.83
CA GLY A 122 -24.55 -17.13 13.06
C GLY A 122 -25.52 -17.05 11.87
N PRO A 123 -26.64 -16.31 11.99
CA PRO A 123 -27.63 -16.15 10.92
C PRO A 123 -26.94 -15.63 9.63
N LYS A 124 -27.31 -16.22 8.49
CA LYS A 124 -26.65 -16.03 7.18
C LYS A 124 -26.85 -14.64 6.56
N ASP A 125 -27.47 -13.71 7.28
CA ASP A 125 -28.06 -12.49 6.73
C ASP A 125 -27.22 -11.23 6.98
N GLU A 126 -26.01 -11.33 7.54
CA GLU A 126 -25.14 -10.16 7.78
C GLU A 126 -23.90 -10.11 6.85
N PRO A 127 -24.07 -9.69 5.58
CA PRO A 127 -22.95 -9.55 4.66
C PRO A 127 -21.97 -8.45 5.09
N ILE A 128 -22.42 -7.45 5.86
CA ILE A 128 -21.59 -6.32 6.29
C ILE A 128 -20.49 -6.78 7.25
N ARG A 129 -20.81 -7.64 8.22
CA ARG A 129 -19.84 -8.19 9.18
C ARG A 129 -18.79 -9.04 8.46
N LEU A 130 -19.23 -9.87 7.52
CA LEU A 130 -18.34 -10.71 6.72
C LEU A 130 -17.37 -9.86 5.88
N VAL A 131 -17.87 -8.83 5.20
CA VAL A 131 -17.04 -7.91 4.42
C VAL A 131 -16.06 -7.14 5.31
N LEU A 132 -16.49 -6.64 6.47
CA LEU A 132 -15.61 -5.94 7.41
C LEU A 132 -14.51 -6.85 7.98
N ALA A 133 -14.85 -8.10 8.30
CA ALA A 133 -13.89 -9.11 8.76
C ALA A 133 -12.90 -9.50 7.66
N ALA A 134 -13.37 -9.68 6.41
CA ALA A 134 -12.49 -9.94 5.28
C ALA A 134 -11.58 -8.74 4.99
N ALA A 135 -12.12 -7.51 4.99
CA ALA A 135 -11.37 -6.29 4.73
C ALA A 135 -10.28 -6.02 5.79
N SER A 136 -10.55 -6.28 7.07
CA SER A 136 -9.57 -6.09 8.15
C SER A 136 -8.33 -6.98 7.95
N SER A 137 -8.52 -8.21 7.47
CA SER A 137 -7.41 -9.11 7.15
C SER A 137 -6.53 -8.59 6.00
N GLY A 138 -7.14 -8.04 4.94
CA GLY A 138 -6.41 -7.44 3.82
C GLY A 138 -5.62 -6.20 4.24
N ILE A 139 -6.25 -5.32 5.04
CA ILE A 139 -5.59 -4.12 5.60
C ILE A 139 -4.40 -4.53 6.47
N PHE A 140 -4.54 -5.56 7.30
CA PHE A 140 -3.47 -6.06 8.14
C PHE A 140 -2.25 -6.53 7.34
N VAL A 141 -2.46 -7.30 6.27
CA VAL A 141 -1.36 -7.75 5.39
C VAL A 141 -0.67 -6.56 4.70
N VAL A 142 -1.44 -5.57 4.24
CA VAL A 142 -0.88 -4.37 3.63
C VAL A 142 -0.06 -3.57 4.63
N ILE A 143 -0.50 -3.44 5.88
CA ILE A 143 0.28 -2.80 6.95
C ILE A 143 1.64 -3.48 7.11
N LEU A 144 1.70 -4.81 7.17
CA LEU A 144 2.96 -5.53 7.29
C LEU A 144 3.90 -5.28 6.09
N ALA A 145 3.35 -5.27 4.88
CA ALA A 145 4.12 -4.95 3.68
C ALA A 145 4.68 -3.51 3.72
N VAL A 146 3.87 -2.54 4.14
CA VAL A 146 4.29 -1.12 4.28
C VAL A 146 5.34 -0.97 5.38
N VAL A 147 5.21 -1.65 6.51
CA VAL A 147 6.23 -1.66 7.58
C VAL A 147 7.55 -2.23 7.05
N ARG A 148 7.52 -3.33 6.30
CA ARG A 148 8.72 -3.90 5.67
C ARG A 148 9.39 -2.91 4.72
N MET A 149 8.60 -2.22 3.88
CA MET A 149 9.11 -1.17 3.00
C MET A 149 9.72 -0.02 3.80
N TYR A 150 9.02 0.47 4.83
CA TYR A 150 9.47 1.58 5.68
C TYR A 150 10.82 1.28 6.34
N LEU A 151 10.99 0.09 6.89
CA LEU A 151 12.24 -0.32 7.53
C LEU A 151 13.42 -0.36 6.54
N GLY A 152 13.22 -0.89 5.33
CA GLY A 152 14.29 -0.92 4.32
C GLY A 152 14.67 0.48 3.84
N TRP A 153 13.69 1.35 3.60
CA TRP A 153 13.93 2.75 3.24
C TRP A 153 14.58 3.56 4.36
N ALA A 154 14.20 3.32 5.62
CA ALA A 154 14.81 3.94 6.79
C ALA A 154 16.27 3.51 6.98
N TYR A 155 16.56 2.22 6.77
CA TYR A 155 17.92 1.66 6.87
C TYR A 155 18.88 2.32 5.87
N VAL A 156 18.53 2.30 4.59
CA VAL A 156 19.35 2.91 3.53
C VAL A 156 19.44 4.43 3.73
N GLY A 157 18.33 5.07 4.11
CA GLY A 157 18.31 6.50 4.42
C GLY A 157 19.28 6.87 5.53
N ASN A 158 19.36 6.06 6.59
CA ASN A 158 20.31 6.27 7.67
C ASN A 158 21.77 6.10 7.17
N ARG A 159 22.06 5.05 6.40
CA ARG A 159 23.40 4.81 5.82
C ARG A 159 23.86 5.89 4.84
N LEU A 160 22.94 6.46 4.05
CA LEU A 160 23.25 7.60 3.18
C LEU A 160 23.62 8.84 4.00
N LEU A 161 22.88 9.13 5.08
CA LEU A 161 23.07 10.33 5.89
C LEU A 161 24.24 10.24 6.89
N SER A 162 24.65 9.02 7.25
CA SER A 162 25.81 8.75 8.10
C SER A 162 27.12 9.19 7.45
N ALA A 163 28.00 9.77 8.27
CA ALA A 163 29.33 10.20 7.86
C ALA A 163 30.35 9.05 7.79
N THR A 164 30.04 7.92 8.42
CA THR A 164 30.86 6.71 8.42
C THR A 164 30.12 5.57 7.74
N VAL A 165 30.87 4.68 7.10
CA VAL A 165 30.38 3.44 6.51
C VAL A 165 31.25 2.30 7.03
N GLU A 166 30.60 1.32 7.64
CA GLU A 166 31.24 0.07 8.03
C GLU A 166 31.20 -0.87 6.83
N TYR A 167 32.35 -1.40 6.45
CA TYR A 167 32.51 -2.24 5.28
C TYR A 167 33.46 -3.40 5.57
N GLU A 168 33.19 -4.54 4.96
CA GLU A 168 34.02 -5.74 5.08
C GLU A 168 34.80 -5.95 3.78
N GLU A 169 36.13 -5.90 3.88
CA GLU A 169 37.03 -6.23 2.77
C GLU A 169 37.21 -7.75 2.61
N THR A 170 37.15 -8.52 3.72
CA THR A 170 37.30 -9.99 3.73
C THR A 170 36.43 -10.62 4.81
N GLY A 171 35.82 -11.78 4.54
CA GLY A 171 34.83 -12.40 5.43
C GLY A 171 35.36 -13.11 6.69
N TRP A 172 36.60 -12.85 7.10
CA TRP A 172 37.22 -13.49 8.29
C TRP A 172 37.70 -12.49 9.37
N TYR A 173 37.68 -11.19 9.08
CA TYR A 173 38.09 -10.15 10.02
C TYR A 173 36.95 -9.15 10.24
N ASP A 174 36.96 -8.51 11.41
CA ASP A 174 36.01 -7.45 11.75
C ASP A 174 35.99 -6.35 10.66
N GLY A 175 34.81 -5.82 10.37
CA GLY A 175 34.63 -4.75 9.38
C GLY A 175 35.47 -3.51 9.69
N GLN A 176 35.95 -2.86 8.64
CA GLN A 176 36.64 -1.58 8.74
C GLN A 176 35.62 -0.43 8.64
N ILE A 177 35.97 0.72 9.22
CA ILE A 177 35.15 1.93 9.15
C ILE A 177 35.82 2.94 8.22
N TRP A 178 35.09 3.36 7.19
CA TRP A 178 35.51 4.44 6.30
C TRP A 178 34.75 5.72 6.61
N VAL A 179 35.47 6.83 6.75
CA VAL A 179 34.88 8.17 6.90
C VAL A 179 34.68 8.79 5.52
N LYS A 180 33.44 9.11 5.18
CA LYS A 180 33.10 9.73 3.89
C LYS A 180 33.79 11.09 3.74
N THR A 181 34.37 11.34 2.57
CA THR A 181 34.86 12.67 2.24
C THR A 181 33.69 13.67 2.17
N ALA A 182 33.99 14.96 2.39
CA ALA A 182 32.96 16.00 2.43
C ALA A 182 32.13 16.08 1.13
N GLU A 183 32.74 15.79 -0.02
CA GLU A 183 32.07 15.74 -1.32
C GLU A 183 31.06 14.58 -1.42
N VAL A 184 31.50 13.35 -1.09
CA VAL A 184 30.63 12.17 -1.12
C VAL A 184 29.47 12.32 -0.13
N LEU A 185 29.76 12.83 1.07
CA LEU A 185 28.74 13.08 2.08
C LEU A 185 27.73 14.16 1.64
N ALA A 186 28.18 15.21 0.96
CA ALA A 186 27.28 16.24 0.42
C ALA A 186 26.35 15.65 -0.65
N ARG A 187 26.88 14.83 -1.57
CA ARG A 187 26.09 14.12 -2.58
C ARG A 187 25.05 13.20 -1.97
N ASP A 188 25.45 12.37 -1.00
CA ASP A 188 24.56 11.42 -0.34
C ASP A 188 23.44 12.14 0.44
N ARG A 189 23.75 13.28 1.08
CA ARG A 189 22.74 14.09 1.78
C ARG A 189 21.75 14.75 0.84
N LEU A 190 22.20 15.23 -0.32
CA LEU A 190 21.31 15.74 -1.35
C LEU A 190 20.37 14.62 -1.83
N LEU A 191 20.91 13.45 -2.18
CA LEU A 191 20.09 12.32 -2.61
C LEU A 191 19.11 11.85 -1.52
N GLY A 192 19.59 11.71 -0.28
CA GLY A 192 18.76 11.29 0.86
C GLY A 192 17.64 12.27 1.17
N SER A 193 17.90 13.58 1.07
CA SER A 193 16.89 14.60 1.33
C SER A 193 15.86 14.75 0.20
N PHE A 194 16.27 14.64 -1.06
CA PHE A 194 15.36 14.80 -2.20
C PHE A 194 14.62 13.52 -2.60
N SER A 195 15.23 12.35 -2.42
CA SER A 195 14.64 11.07 -2.85
C SER A 195 14.09 10.26 -1.68
N VAL A 196 14.87 10.08 -0.60
CA VAL A 196 14.48 9.17 0.50
C VAL A 196 13.45 9.80 1.43
N LYS A 197 13.66 11.05 1.86
CA LYS A 197 12.72 11.73 2.78
C LYS A 197 11.27 11.78 2.29
N PRO A 198 10.94 12.16 1.03
CA PRO A 198 9.55 12.17 0.59
C PRO A 198 8.94 10.76 0.56
N VAL A 199 9.71 9.74 0.17
CA VAL A 199 9.24 8.34 0.17
C VAL A 199 8.94 7.89 1.60
N LEU A 200 9.85 8.16 2.55
CA LEU A 200 9.66 7.77 3.95
C LEU A 200 8.47 8.50 4.60
N GLY A 201 8.28 9.78 4.27
CA GLY A 201 7.11 10.56 4.68
C GLY A 201 5.80 9.99 4.15
N ARG A 202 5.76 9.59 2.86
CA ARG A 202 4.61 8.92 2.25
C ARG A 202 4.29 7.60 2.96
N LEU A 203 5.29 6.74 3.18
CA LEU A 203 5.12 5.46 3.86
C LEU A 203 4.57 5.64 5.29
N LYS A 204 5.13 6.59 6.04
CA LYS A 204 4.65 6.94 7.39
C LYS A 204 3.19 7.39 7.37
N ASN A 205 2.81 8.27 6.45
CA ASN A 205 1.43 8.73 6.34
C ASN A 205 0.49 7.57 5.98
N THR A 206 0.92 6.68 5.07
CA THR A 206 0.11 5.51 4.70
C THR A 206 -0.07 4.54 5.86
N LEU A 207 0.95 4.38 6.71
CA LEU A 207 0.86 3.55 7.91
C LEU A 207 -0.13 4.13 8.93
N ILE A 208 -0.16 5.46 9.11
CA ILE A 208 -1.13 6.14 9.97
C ILE A 208 -2.56 5.96 9.42
N VAL A 209 -2.75 6.15 8.11
CA VAL A 209 -4.07 6.00 7.46
C VAL A 209 -4.56 4.54 7.55
N LEU A 210 -3.70 3.57 7.25
CA LEU A 210 -4.07 2.16 7.34
C LEU A 210 -4.31 1.72 8.79
N GLY A 211 -3.50 2.20 9.73
CA GLY A 211 -3.66 1.91 11.15
C GLY A 211 -4.97 2.47 11.72
N THR A 212 -5.31 3.71 11.38
CA THR A 212 -6.60 4.33 11.76
C THR A 212 -7.77 3.62 11.09
N SER A 213 -7.66 3.27 9.81
CA SER A 213 -8.69 2.49 9.11
C SER A 213 -8.90 1.11 9.75
N LEU A 214 -7.84 0.40 10.11
CA LEU A 214 -7.93 -0.90 10.77
C LEU A 214 -8.62 -0.76 12.14
N PHE A 215 -8.25 0.25 12.91
CA PHE A 215 -8.88 0.54 14.20
C PHE A 215 -10.39 0.81 14.05
N ILE A 216 -10.79 1.60 13.05
CA ILE A 216 -12.20 1.86 12.75
C ILE A 216 -12.92 0.56 12.38
N CYS A 217 -12.33 -0.30 11.54
CA CYS A 217 -12.91 -1.59 11.19
C CYS A 217 -13.14 -2.48 12.42
N ILE A 218 -12.18 -2.52 13.34
CA ILE A 218 -12.29 -3.30 14.59
C ILE A 218 -13.42 -2.75 15.48
N VAL A 219 -13.49 -1.43 15.66
CA VAL A 219 -14.56 -0.79 16.45
C VAL A 219 -15.94 -1.07 15.86
N LEU A 220 -16.09 -0.98 14.53
CA LEU A 220 -17.35 -1.30 13.84
C LEU A 220 -17.74 -2.77 14.01
N LEU A 221 -16.78 -3.69 13.99
CA LEU A 221 -17.04 -5.11 14.24
C LEU A 221 -17.54 -5.35 15.67
N ILE A 222 -16.88 -4.76 16.68
CA ILE A 222 -17.30 -4.89 18.08
C ILE A 222 -18.72 -4.33 18.29
N ASN A 223 -19.04 -3.18 17.68
CA ASN A 223 -20.38 -2.59 17.77
C ASN A 223 -21.45 -3.48 17.13
N SER A 224 -21.13 -4.13 16.01
CA SER A 224 -22.03 -5.07 15.34
C SER A 224 -22.29 -6.31 16.19
N ASP A 225 -21.23 -6.84 16.84
CA ASP A 225 -21.33 -7.99 17.75
C ASP A 225 -22.20 -7.67 18.97
N ILE A 226 -22.09 -6.45 19.53
CA ILE A 226 -22.92 -5.99 20.64
C ILE A 226 -24.39 -5.88 20.24
N SER A 227 -24.68 -5.35 19.04
CA SER A 227 -26.05 -5.20 18.54
C SER A 227 -26.73 -6.56 18.33
N GLN A 228 -26.02 -7.52 17.73
CA GLN A 228 -26.52 -8.90 17.63
C GLN A 228 -26.73 -9.51 19.01
N LYS A 229 -25.85 -9.16 19.96
CA LYS A 229 -25.96 -9.63 21.33
C LYS A 229 -27.24 -9.23 22.03
N THR A 230 -27.66 -7.99 21.83
CA THR A 230 -28.92 -7.51 22.38
C THR A 230 -30.13 -8.13 21.66
N SER A 231 -30.06 -8.33 20.33
CA SER A 231 -31.19 -8.90 19.59
C SER A 231 -31.47 -10.36 19.94
N TYR A 232 -30.43 -11.19 20.12
CA TYR A 232 -30.65 -12.59 20.49
C TYR A 232 -31.22 -12.72 21.91
N ILE A 233 -30.80 -11.87 22.85
CA ILE A 233 -31.32 -11.90 24.24
C ILE A 233 -32.80 -11.52 24.23
N SER A 234 -33.18 -10.50 23.46
CA SER A 234 -34.57 -10.03 23.37
C SER A 234 -35.50 -11.07 22.75
N SER A 235 -35.06 -11.83 21.73
CA SER A 235 -35.87 -12.89 21.12
C SER A 235 -36.06 -14.10 22.04
N ASP A 236 -35.03 -14.46 22.82
CA ASP A 236 -35.07 -15.59 23.76
C ASP A 236 -35.95 -15.28 25.00
N GLU A 237 -36.19 -14.01 25.30
CA GLU A 237 -37.20 -13.60 26.31
C GLU A 237 -38.64 -13.61 25.77
N THR A 238 -38.86 -13.50 24.44
CA THR A 238 -40.21 -13.48 23.87
C THR A 238 -40.74 -14.87 23.51
N GLN A 239 -39.85 -15.86 23.38
CA GLN A 239 -40.18 -17.26 23.11
C GLN A 239 -39.63 -18.10 24.28
N GLY A 240 -40.52 -18.65 25.12
CA GLY A 240 -40.20 -19.35 26.36
C GLY A 240 -38.89 -20.16 26.31
N ARG A 241 -37.89 -19.69 27.07
CA ARG A 241 -36.50 -20.13 27.09
C ARG A 241 -36.35 -21.66 27.25
N ALA A 242 -36.09 -22.38 26.15
CA ALA A 242 -35.66 -23.77 26.22
C ALA A 242 -34.14 -23.83 26.42
N ILE A 243 -33.69 -23.76 27.68
CA ILE A 243 -32.27 -23.96 28.03
C ILE A 243 -31.92 -25.44 27.76
N PRO A 244 -30.85 -25.75 27.00
CA PRO A 244 -30.43 -27.13 26.77
C PRO A 244 -30.19 -27.86 28.10
N GLY A 245 -30.93 -28.94 28.35
CA GLY A 245 -30.86 -29.71 29.61
C GLY A 245 -31.80 -29.23 30.72
N VAL A 246 -32.57 -28.17 30.50
CA VAL A 246 -33.63 -27.74 31.43
C VAL A 246 -34.98 -28.11 30.84
N TYR A 247 -35.78 -28.82 31.61
CA TYR A 247 -37.12 -29.23 31.24
C TYR A 247 -38.00 -27.99 31.02
N ASN A 248 -38.58 -27.87 29.82
CA ASN A 248 -39.53 -26.81 29.47
C ASN A 248 -40.92 -27.43 29.25
N ASP A 249 -41.90 -27.04 30.08
CA ASP A 249 -43.26 -27.57 30.05
C ASP A 249 -43.98 -27.33 28.71
N GLU A 250 -43.66 -26.23 28.03
CA GLU A 250 -44.23 -25.90 26.71
C GLU A 250 -43.69 -26.81 25.61
N SER A 251 -42.42 -27.20 25.71
CA SER A 251 -41.82 -28.16 24.79
C SER A 251 -42.33 -29.58 25.08
N ALA A 252 -42.47 -29.95 26.36
CA ALA A 252 -43.00 -31.25 26.76
C ALA A 252 -44.44 -31.48 26.26
N ARG A 253 -45.30 -30.46 26.31
CA ARG A 253 -46.67 -30.51 25.77
C ARG A 253 -46.76 -30.76 24.27
N ASN A 254 -45.76 -30.34 23.49
CA ASN A 254 -45.71 -30.60 22.05
C ASN A 254 -45.24 -32.02 21.71
N PHE A 255 -44.45 -32.66 22.58
CA PHE A 255 -43.95 -34.02 22.37
C PHE A 255 -44.89 -35.09 22.95
N GLU A 256 -45.55 -34.81 24.07
CA GLU A 256 -46.46 -35.73 24.75
C GLU A 256 -47.77 -35.02 25.12
N PRO A 257 -48.62 -34.67 24.13
CA PRO A 257 -49.85 -33.91 24.40
C PRO A 257 -50.81 -34.66 25.33
N ASP A 258 -50.84 -35.99 25.22
CA ASP A 258 -51.74 -36.88 25.98
C ASP A 258 -51.40 -36.94 27.48
N ALA A 259 -50.15 -36.64 27.87
CA ALA A 259 -49.73 -36.59 29.27
C ALA A 259 -50.28 -35.34 30.01
N PHE A 260 -50.71 -34.31 29.26
CA PHE A 260 -51.21 -33.05 29.79
C PHE A 260 -52.72 -32.85 29.56
N CYS A 261 -53.37 -33.78 28.86
CA CYS A 261 -54.83 -33.86 28.75
C CYS A 261 -55.41 -34.41 30.07
N GLY A 262 -55.38 -33.60 31.13
CA GLY A 262 -56.17 -33.90 32.33
C GLY A 262 -57.65 -33.93 31.97
N GLU A 263 -58.31 -35.04 32.30
CA GLU A 263 -59.76 -35.26 32.17
C GLU A 263 -60.53 -34.01 32.57
N SER A 264 -61.08 -33.31 31.57
CA SER A 264 -62.09 -32.30 31.81
C SER A 264 -63.43 -33.00 31.93
N LEU A 265 -63.95 -32.96 33.16
CA LEU A 265 -65.34 -33.18 33.57
C LEU A 265 -65.88 -34.61 33.52
N VAL A 266 -66.25 -35.11 34.71
CA VAL A 266 -67.68 -35.36 34.98
C VAL A 266 -68.00 -34.94 36.43
N PRO A 267 -69.00 -34.07 36.68
CA PRO A 267 -69.55 -33.81 38.02
C PRO A 267 -70.43 -34.96 38.54
#